data_AF-A0A953W6W9-F1
#
_entry.id   AF-A0A953W6W9-F1
#
_cell.length_a   1.000
_cell.length_b   1.000
_cell.length_c   1.000
_cell.angle_alpha   90.00
_cell.angle_beta   90.00
_cell.angle_gamma   90.00
#
_symmetry.space_group_name_H-M   'P 1'
#
loop_
_entity.id
_entity.type
_entity.pdbx_description
1 polymer ?
#
loop_
_entity_poly.entity_id
_entity_poly.type
_entity_poly.pdbx_seq_one_letter_code
_entity_poly.pdbx_strand_id
1 'polypeptide(L)'
;MSLSLWLVVGAGMLAILYGVFTIQSVMSLSAGNDRMKEIAAAIQEGAQAYLNRQYTTIAIAGAAVFIILLVAFGFNLIPAIGFAIGAILSGAAGFIGMLVSVRANVRTTQAASEGLGKGLSVAFRAGAVTGMLVAG
;
A
#
# COMPACT_ATOMS: atom_id res chain seq x y z
N MET A 1 18.04 24.47 -6.48
CA MET A 1 17.04 23.90 -5.56
C MET A 1 17.34 24.39 -4.15
N SER A 2 16.37 24.89 -3.38
CA SER A 2 16.58 25.32 -1.99
C SER A 2 16.79 24.11 -1.07
N LEU A 3 17.50 24.30 0.04
CA LEU A 3 17.67 23.27 1.08
C LEU A 3 16.33 22.70 1.57
N SER A 4 15.29 23.55 1.64
CA SER A 4 13.94 23.14 2.02
C SER A 4 13.33 22.06 1.12
N LEU A 5 13.55 22.13 -0.20
CA LEU A 5 13.01 21.14 -1.14
C LEU A 5 13.71 19.78 -0.98
N TRP A 6 15.02 19.78 -0.72
CA TRP A 6 15.75 18.55 -0.44
C TRP A 6 15.32 17.90 0.87
N LEU A 7 14.97 18.69 1.89
CA LEU A 7 14.42 18.17 3.15
C LEU A 7 13.05 17.50 2.95
N VAL A 8 12.17 18.08 2.12
CA VAL A 8 10.86 17.48 1.80
C VAL A 8 11.02 16.15 1.08
N VAL A 9 11.87 16.11 0.05
CA VAL A 9 12.16 14.86 -0.68
C VAL A 9 12.79 13.82 0.27
N GLY A 10 13.72 14.24 1.12
CA GLY A 10 14.34 13.37 2.12
C GLY A 10 13.33 12.79 3.11
N ALA A 11 12.36 13.58 3.58
CA ALA A 11 11.31 13.12 4.48
C ALA A 11 10.41 12.06 3.83
N GLY A 12 10.02 12.25 2.56
CA GLY A 12 9.24 11.24 1.82
C GLY A 12 10.01 9.94 1.64
N MET A 13 11.29 10.01 1.27
CA MET A 13 12.15 8.83 1.17
C MET A 13 12.28 8.09 2.50
N LEU A 14 12.45 8.80 3.62
CA LEU A 14 12.49 8.19 4.95
C LEU A 14 11.16 7.55 5.33
N ALA A 15 10.03 8.15 4.96
CA ALA A 15 8.71 7.57 5.20
C ALA A 15 8.53 6.24 4.46
N ILE A 16 8.92 6.18 3.18
CA ILE A 16 8.89 4.95 2.38
C ILE A 16 9.81 3.88 3.00
N LEU A 17 11.05 4.25 3.37
CA LEU A 17 12.00 3.32 4.00
C LEU A 17 11.45 2.75 5.31
N TYR A 18 10.86 3.59 6.15
CA TYR A 18 10.20 3.15 7.38
C TYR A 18 9.02 2.22 7.09
N GLY A 19 8.21 2.53 6.07
CA GLY A 19 7.13 1.67 5.60
C GLY A 19 7.64 0.28 5.22
N VAL A 20 8.70 0.21 4.39
CA VAL A 20 9.32 -1.06 3.97
C VAL A 20 9.87 -1.86 5.15
N PHE A 21 10.59 -1.20 6.07
CA PHE A 21 11.08 -1.83 7.29
C PHE A 21 9.95 -2.41 8.14
N THR A 22 8.87 -1.63 8.31
CA THR A 22 7.71 -2.04 9.11
C THR A 22 6.98 -3.22 8.46
N ILE A 23 6.86 -3.25 7.13
CA ILE A 23 6.33 -4.41 6.40
C ILE A 23 7.12 -5.66 6.75
N GLN A 24 8.45 -5.60 6.64
CA GLN A 24 9.32 -6.75 6.92
C GLN A 24 9.16 -7.21 8.38
N SER A 25 9.14 -6.28 9.32
CA SER A 25 8.94 -6.58 10.75
C SER A 25 7.60 -7.24 11.05
N VAL A 26 6.51 -6.83 10.37
CA VAL A 26 5.21 -7.48 10.54
C VAL A 26 5.22 -8.85 9.86
N MET A 27 5.74 -8.96 8.63
CA MET A 27 5.73 -10.21 7.87
C MET A 27 6.58 -11.31 8.50
N SER A 28 7.61 -10.98 9.28
CA SER A 28 8.43 -11.94 10.03
C SER A 28 7.71 -12.56 11.24
N LEU A 29 6.56 -12.03 11.67
CA LEU A 29 5.78 -12.60 12.77
C LEU A 29 5.07 -13.89 12.34
N SER A 30 4.85 -14.78 13.32
CA SER A 30 4.14 -16.04 13.12
C SER A 30 2.71 -15.80 12.62
N ALA A 31 2.30 -16.55 11.61
CA ALA A 31 0.91 -16.59 11.13
C ALA A 31 0.01 -17.54 11.96
N GLY A 32 0.50 -17.98 13.12
CA GLY A 32 -0.25 -18.83 14.05
C GLY A 32 -0.34 -20.28 13.61
N ASN A 33 -1.41 -20.95 14.05
CA ASN A 33 -1.65 -22.37 13.79
C ASN A 33 -2.25 -22.63 12.40
N ASP A 34 -2.42 -23.91 12.04
CA ASP A 34 -2.86 -24.28 10.70
C ASP A 34 -4.29 -23.83 10.39
N ARG A 35 -5.18 -23.80 11.39
CA ARG A 35 -6.53 -23.27 11.22
C ARG A 35 -6.52 -21.77 10.90
N MET A 36 -5.65 -21.00 11.58
CA MET A 36 -5.48 -19.58 11.29
C MET A 36 -4.94 -19.35 9.87
N LYS A 37 -3.96 -20.15 9.44
CA LYS A 37 -3.38 -20.06 8.09
C LYS A 37 -4.39 -20.42 7.00
N GLU A 38 -5.21 -21.45 7.21
CA GLU A 38 -6.27 -21.86 6.27
C GLU A 38 -7.26 -20.72 6.02
N ILE A 39 -7.77 -20.10 7.08
CA ILE A 39 -8.69 -18.95 6.98
C ILE A 39 -7.98 -17.76 6.30
N ALA A 40 -6.74 -17.49 6.69
CA ALA A 40 -5.96 -16.40 6.11
C ALA A 40 -5.70 -16.59 4.61
N ALA A 41 -5.55 -17.84 4.14
CA ALA A 41 -5.38 -18.15 2.72
C ALA A 41 -6.66 -17.84 1.93
N ALA A 42 -7.83 -18.24 2.44
CA ALA A 42 -9.11 -17.93 1.80
C ALA A 42 -9.37 -16.42 1.72
N ILE A 43 -9.04 -15.66 2.77
CA ILE A 43 -9.14 -14.19 2.76
C ILE A 43 -8.16 -13.60 1.74
N GLN A 44 -6.92 -14.10 1.68
CA GLN A 44 -5.92 -13.64 0.71
C GLN A 44 -6.35 -13.88 -0.73
N GLU A 45 -6.93 -15.04 -1.04
CA GLU A 45 -7.46 -15.35 -2.36
C GLU A 45 -8.56 -14.36 -2.75
N GLY A 46 -9.56 -14.17 -1.89
CA GLY A 46 -10.66 -13.23 -2.15
C GLY A 46 -10.18 -11.79 -2.30
N ALA A 47 -9.26 -11.34 -1.44
CA ALA A 47 -8.67 -10.02 -1.52
C ALA A 47 -7.87 -9.82 -2.81
N GLN A 48 -7.09 -10.82 -3.24
CA GLN A 48 -6.33 -10.74 -4.49
C GLN A 48 -7.25 -10.67 -5.71
N ALA A 49 -8.33 -11.47 -5.73
CA ALA A 49 -9.33 -11.42 -6.79
C ALA A 49 -10.02 -10.04 -6.87
N TYR A 50 -10.41 -9.50 -5.72
CA TYR A 50 -10.99 -8.15 -5.62
C TYR A 50 -10.02 -7.07 -6.11
N LEU A 51 -8.78 -7.08 -5.60
CA LEU A 51 -7.74 -6.11 -5.97
C LEU A 51 -7.46 -6.15 -7.47
N ASN A 52 -7.27 -7.34 -8.04
CA ASN A 52 -7.01 -7.49 -9.47
C ASN A 52 -8.15 -6.90 -10.30
N ARG A 53 -9.41 -7.20 -9.94
CA ARG A 53 -10.57 -6.68 -10.67
C ARG A 53 -10.71 -5.16 -10.53
N GLN A 54 -10.53 -4.65 -9.31
CA GLN A 54 -10.63 -3.22 -9.01
C GLN A 54 -9.53 -2.44 -9.74
N TYR A 55 -8.28 -2.85 -9.60
CA TYR A 55 -7.13 -2.15 -10.17
C TYR A 55 -7.08 -2.25 -11.70
N THR A 56 -7.52 -3.35 -12.28
CA THR A 56 -7.69 -3.43 -13.75
C THR A 56 -8.69 -2.39 -14.24
N THR A 57 -9.82 -2.23 -13.53
CA THR A 57 -10.84 -1.23 -13.90
C THR A 57 -10.31 0.19 -13.73
N ILE A 58 -9.62 0.47 -12.62
CA ILE A 58 -8.99 1.77 -12.38
C ILE A 58 -7.92 2.06 -13.43
N ALA A 59 -7.12 1.08 -13.84
CA ALA A 59 -6.09 1.25 -14.86
C ALA A 59 -6.71 1.62 -16.22
N ILE A 60 -7.82 0.99 -16.61
CA ILE A 60 -8.54 1.33 -17.84
C ILE A 60 -9.07 2.77 -17.77
N ALA A 61 -9.70 3.17 -16.66
CA ALA A 61 -10.18 4.53 -16.46
C ALA A 61 -9.03 5.55 -16.45
N GLY A 62 -7.91 5.22 -15.80
CA GLY A 62 -6.71 6.05 -15.77
C GLY A 62 -6.10 6.25 -17.15
N ALA A 63 -6.04 5.20 -17.98
CA ALA A 63 -5.59 5.31 -19.36
C ALA A 63 -6.51 6.23 -20.18
N ALA A 64 -7.83 6.14 -20.00
CA ALA A 64 -8.77 7.05 -20.66
C ALA A 64 -8.53 8.51 -20.25
N VAL A 65 -8.36 8.79 -18.95
CA VAL A 65 -8.05 10.14 -18.44
C VAL A 65 -6.72 10.65 -18.97
N PHE A 66 -5.69 9.80 -19.04
CA PHE A 66 -4.39 10.16 -19.61
C PHE A 66 -4.52 10.63 -21.06
N ILE A 67 -5.26 9.89 -21.90
CA ILE A 67 -5.50 10.27 -23.31
C ILE A 67 -6.32 11.57 -23.39
N ILE A 68 -7.33 11.73 -22.55
CA ILE A 68 -8.13 12.97 -22.49
C ILE A 68 -7.25 14.17 -22.18
N LEU A 69 -6.37 14.07 -21.16
CA LEU A 69 -5.43 15.13 -20.82
C LEU A 69 -4.45 15.42 -21.96
N LEU A 70 -3.95 14.38 -22.63
CA LEU A 70 -3.04 14.54 -23.76
C LEU A 70 -3.69 15.34 -24.91
N VAL A 71 -4.92 14.99 -25.28
CA VAL A 71 -5.64 15.66 -26.38
C VAL A 71 -6.09 17.06 -25.97
N ALA A 72 -6.63 17.23 -24.75
CA ALA A 72 -7.14 18.52 -24.27
C ALA A 72 -6.05 19.60 -24.18
N PHE A 73 -4.80 19.20 -23.93
CA PHE A 73 -3.65 20.10 -23.87
C PHE A 73 -2.81 20.11 -25.16
N GLY A 74 -3.38 19.70 -26.29
CA GLY A 74 -2.73 19.81 -27.60
C GLY A 74 -1.45 18.97 -27.71
N PHE A 75 -1.47 17.75 -27.17
CA PHE A 75 -0.34 16.83 -27.09
C PHE A 75 0.84 17.30 -26.23
N ASN A 76 0.63 18.30 -25.36
CA ASN A 76 1.59 18.60 -24.30
C ASN A 76 1.63 17.45 -23.29
N LEU A 77 2.80 16.81 -23.17
CA LEU A 77 3.00 15.65 -22.31
C LEU A 77 3.05 15.98 -20.81
N ILE A 78 3.31 17.24 -20.43
CA ILE A 78 3.55 17.60 -19.02
C ILE A 78 2.36 17.25 -18.12
N PRO A 79 1.11 17.65 -18.42
CA PRO A 79 -0.04 17.33 -17.55
C PRO A 79 -0.36 15.83 -17.53
N ALA A 80 -0.26 15.17 -18.68
CA ALA A 80 -0.54 13.74 -18.82
C ALA A 80 0.47 12.88 -18.04
N ILE A 81 1.76 13.21 -18.14
CA ILE A 81 2.82 12.52 -17.38
C ILE A 81 2.68 12.81 -15.88
N GLY A 82 2.40 14.06 -15.48
CA GLY A 82 2.15 14.40 -14.08
C GLY A 82 1.00 13.59 -13.48
N PHE A 83 -0.10 13.46 -14.22
CA PHE A 83 -1.22 12.59 -13.85
C PHE A 83 -0.80 11.12 -13.74
N ALA A 84 -0.08 10.59 -14.74
CA ALA A 84 0.36 9.20 -14.75
C ALA A 84 1.23 8.85 -13.54
N ILE A 85 2.19 9.73 -13.20
CA ILE A 85 3.05 9.56 -12.02
C ILE A 85 2.19 9.49 -10.76
N GLY A 86 1.30 10.46 -10.55
CA GLY A 86 0.42 10.49 -9.38
C GLY A 86 -0.50 9.28 -9.28
N ALA A 87 -1.13 8.88 -10.40
CA ALA A 87 -2.03 7.73 -10.45
C ALA A 87 -1.31 6.41 -10.17
N ILE A 88 -0.10 6.22 -10.71
CA ILE A 88 0.70 5.01 -10.49
C ILE A 88 1.17 4.94 -9.03
N LEU A 89 1.69 6.04 -8.48
CA LEU A 89 2.14 6.08 -7.08
C LEU A 89 0.98 5.87 -6.11
N SER A 90 -0.16 6.51 -6.34
CA SER A 90 -1.37 6.31 -5.54
C SER A 90 -1.87 4.87 -5.61
N GLY A 91 -1.87 4.27 -6.81
CA GLY A 91 -2.23 2.87 -6.99
C GLY A 91 -1.26 1.93 -6.25
N ALA A 92 0.04 2.16 -6.36
CA ALA A 92 1.05 1.36 -5.67
C ALA A 92 0.85 1.40 -4.15
N ALA A 93 0.68 2.60 -3.56
CA ALA A 93 0.45 2.75 -2.13
C ALA A 93 -0.81 2.01 -1.66
N GLY A 94 -1.92 2.14 -2.39
CA GLY A 94 -3.17 1.46 -2.07
C GLY A 94 -3.08 -0.07 -2.18
N PHE A 95 -2.44 -0.57 -3.25
CA PHE A 95 -2.30 -2.01 -3.49
C PHE A 95 -1.40 -2.67 -2.44
N ILE A 96 -0.23 -2.07 -2.17
CA ILE A 96 0.70 -2.56 -1.15
C ILE A 96 0.04 -2.52 0.24
N GLY A 97 -0.60 -1.40 0.59
CA GLY A 97 -1.29 -1.24 1.87
C GLY A 97 -2.36 -2.30 2.12
N MET A 98 -3.15 -2.63 1.09
CA MET A 98 -4.17 -3.69 1.21
C MET A 98 -3.53 -5.07 1.38
N LEU A 99 -2.52 -5.43 0.58
CA LEU A 99 -1.83 -6.72 0.69
C LEU A 99 -1.18 -6.92 2.06
N VAL A 100 -0.55 -5.86 2.60
CA VAL A 100 0.04 -5.88 3.93
C VAL A 100 -1.05 -6.08 4.99
N SER A 101 -2.16 -5.33 4.90
CA SER A 101 -3.28 -5.43 5.85
C SER A 101 -3.86 -6.85 5.89
N VAL A 102 -4.14 -7.42 4.71
CA VAL A 102 -4.70 -8.78 4.58
C VAL A 102 -3.78 -9.83 5.21
N ARG A 103 -2.47 -9.74 4.97
CA ARG A 103 -1.47 -10.66 5.54
C ARG A 103 -1.18 -10.39 7.03
N ALA A 104 -1.36 -9.16 7.49
CA ALA A 104 -1.16 -8.80 8.88
C ALA A 104 -2.30 -9.31 9.78
N ASN A 105 -3.53 -9.43 9.26
CA ASN A 105 -4.70 -9.87 10.04
C ASN A 105 -4.44 -11.14 10.85
N VAL A 106 -3.89 -12.19 10.21
CA VAL A 106 -3.61 -13.46 10.89
C VAL A 106 -2.52 -13.35 11.96
N ARG A 107 -1.52 -12.48 11.73
CA ARG A 107 -0.42 -12.22 12.67
C ARG A 107 -0.90 -11.40 13.85
N THR A 108 -1.82 -10.46 13.62
CA THR A 108 -2.52 -9.72 14.67
C THR A 108 -3.33 -10.67 15.54
N THR A 109 -4.08 -11.60 14.93
CA THR A 109 -4.85 -12.62 15.68
C THR A 109 -3.93 -13.51 16.51
N GLN A 110 -2.84 -14.01 15.93
CA GLN A 110 -1.84 -14.79 16.67
C GLN A 110 -1.26 -13.99 17.83
N ALA A 111 -0.82 -12.75 17.59
CA ALA A 111 -0.28 -11.89 18.64
C ALA A 111 -1.30 -11.59 19.74
N ALA A 112 -2.58 -11.41 19.39
CA ALA A 112 -3.66 -11.19 20.34
C ALA A 112 -3.90 -12.42 21.25
N SER A 113 -3.67 -13.64 20.73
CA SER A 113 -3.73 -14.87 21.54
C SER A 113 -2.68 -14.93 22.64
N GLU A 114 -1.58 -14.19 22.50
CA GLU A 114 -0.52 -14.05 23.50
C GLU A 114 -0.66 -12.79 24.37
N GLY A 115 -1.65 -11.95 24.07
CA GLY A 115 -1.95 -10.73 24.81
C GLY A 115 -2.49 -9.61 23.94
N LEU A 116 -3.52 -8.91 24.42
CA LEU A 116 -4.18 -7.82 23.69
C LEU A 116 -3.21 -6.70 23.28
N GLY A 117 -2.27 -6.34 24.16
CA GLY A 117 -1.26 -5.31 23.85
C GLY A 117 -0.34 -5.71 22.70
N LYS A 118 0.00 -7.00 22.58
CA LYS A 118 0.78 -7.52 21.43
C LYS A 118 -0.05 -7.45 20.15
N GLY A 119 -1.31 -7.89 20.20
CA GLY A 119 -2.25 -7.76 19.07
C GLY A 119 -2.37 -6.33 18.57
N LEU A 120 -2.61 -5.37 19.49
CA LEU A 120 -2.71 -3.95 19.15
C LEU A 120 -1.42 -3.41 18.53
N SER A 121 -0.25 -3.77 19.06
CA SER A 121 1.05 -3.36 18.53
C SER A 121 1.23 -3.81 17.07
N VAL A 122 0.88 -5.06 16.76
CA VAL A 122 0.97 -5.60 15.39
C VAL A 122 -0.03 -4.89 14.46
N ALA A 123 -1.28 -4.72 14.89
CA ALA A 123 -2.30 -4.01 14.12
C ALA A 123 -1.90 -2.56 13.81
N PHE A 124 -1.37 -1.85 14.81
CA PHE A 124 -0.93 -0.46 14.66
C PHE A 124 0.26 -0.36 13.70
N ARG A 125 1.25 -1.25 13.81
CA ARG A 125 2.38 -1.30 12.86
C ARG A 125 1.92 -1.61 11.44
N ALA A 126 1.00 -2.55 11.27
CA ALA A 126 0.44 -2.86 9.96
C ALA A 126 -0.31 -1.67 9.35
N GLY A 127 -1.10 -0.93 10.15
CA GLY A 127 -1.76 0.31 9.70
C GLY A 127 -0.78 1.44 9.37
N ALA A 128 0.30 1.56 10.16
CA ALA A 128 1.34 2.56 9.93
C ALA A 128 2.05 2.38 8.57
N VAL A 129 2.17 1.15 8.05
CA VAL A 129 2.69 0.91 6.70
C VAL A 129 1.92 1.70 5.66
N THR A 130 0.59 1.54 5.62
CA THR A 130 -0.25 2.24 4.63
C THR A 130 -0.14 3.75 4.80
N GLY A 131 -0.16 4.25 6.05
CA GLY A 131 0.00 5.68 6.31
C GLY A 131 1.34 6.25 5.81
N MET A 132 2.43 5.52 6.03
CA MET A 132 3.77 5.99 5.65
C MET A 132 4.04 5.88 4.15
N LEU A 133 3.44 4.91 3.46
CA LEU A 133 3.50 4.80 1.99
C LEU A 133 2.61 5.83 1.28
N VAL A 134 1.57 6.34 1.94
CA VAL A 134 0.71 7.42 1.39
C VAL A 134 1.33 8.79 1.65
N ALA A 135 1.98 8.96 2.81
CA ALA A 135 2.65 10.21 3.17
C ALA A 135 3.98 10.43 2.43
N GLY A 136 4.70 9.35 2.12
CA GLY A 136 5.97 9.37 1.39
C GLY A 136 5.78 9.31 -0.11
#